data_AF-A0A140DRL4-F1
#
_entry.id   AF-A0A140DRL4-F1
#
_cell.length_a   1.000
_cell.length_b   1.000
_cell.length_c   1.000
_cell.angle_alpha   90.00
_cell.angle_beta   90.00
_cell.angle_gamma   90.00
#
_symmetry.space_group_name_H-M   'P 1'
#
loop_
_entity.id
_entity.type
_entity.pdbx_description
1 polymer ?
#
loop_
_entity_poly.entity_id
_entity_poly.type
_entity_poly.pdbx_seq_one_letter_code
_entity_poly.pdbx_strand_id
1 'polypeptide(L)'
;MANLFFEPSTRTHFSFESAEFQLGCKVADFSASSSSVTKGESLYDTARTFEAIGYKVLVIRHPDDRYYERLRDITIPILNAGDGAGDHPTQCLLDLYTMWEEFGSFEGLKVVICGDIKHSRVAASNKEALDRLGADVRFAGPAQWRREGYPVMDFDQAVEWADVVMMLRIQKERGAMADMPNREYLTRYGLTMERASRMKPGAIIMHPAPVNRDVEIDSRLVEAPQSRIFRQMTNGVLIRKAVLKRAFGYPPFREETGDRGQSRTADKQNRDHIKGKKGTE
;
A
#
# COMPACT_ATOMS: atom_id res chain seq x y z
N MET A 1 -18.21 9.25 -9.09
CA MET A 1 -17.02 8.49 -9.49
C MET A 1 -17.37 7.02 -9.57
N ALA A 2 -16.62 6.21 -10.30
CA ALA A 2 -16.97 4.82 -10.55
C ALA A 2 -15.82 3.87 -10.21
N ASN A 3 -16.17 2.77 -9.53
CA ASN A 3 -15.25 1.69 -9.20
C ASN A 3 -15.49 0.54 -10.17
N LEU A 4 -14.57 0.36 -11.12
CA LEU A 4 -14.63 -0.64 -12.18
C LEU A 4 -13.67 -1.79 -11.85
N PHE A 5 -14.13 -2.73 -11.02
CA PHE A 5 -13.36 -3.89 -10.61
C PHE A 5 -13.73 -5.11 -11.48
N PHE A 6 -12.92 -5.38 -12.49
CA PHE A 6 -13.07 -6.55 -13.38
C PHE A 6 -12.47 -7.83 -12.78
N GLU A 7 -11.66 -7.70 -11.72
CA GLU A 7 -11.18 -8.82 -10.91
C GLU A 7 -11.58 -8.67 -9.43
N PRO A 8 -11.88 -9.77 -8.73
CA PRO A 8 -12.22 -9.74 -7.30
C PRO A 8 -11.13 -9.10 -6.44
N SER A 9 -11.56 -8.23 -5.52
CA SER A 9 -10.62 -7.49 -4.66
C SER A 9 -11.26 -6.89 -3.42
N THR A 10 -11.38 -7.64 -2.32
CA THR A 10 -11.95 -7.11 -1.07
C THR A 10 -11.21 -5.87 -0.56
N ARG A 11 -9.91 -5.97 -0.26
CA ARG A 11 -9.19 -4.86 0.42
C ARG A 11 -9.09 -3.60 -0.44
N THR A 12 -8.62 -3.71 -1.69
CA THR A 12 -8.46 -2.52 -2.53
C THR A 12 -9.80 -1.88 -2.84
N HIS A 13 -10.85 -2.67 -3.10
CA HIS A 13 -12.17 -2.12 -3.42
C HIS A 13 -12.77 -1.38 -2.22
N PHE A 14 -12.94 -2.06 -1.08
CA PHE A 14 -13.59 -1.47 0.09
C PHE A 14 -12.77 -0.33 0.72
N SER A 15 -11.45 -0.30 0.54
CA SER A 15 -10.64 0.84 1.00
C SER A 15 -10.72 2.06 0.08
N PHE A 16 -10.95 1.88 -1.23
CA PHE A 16 -11.32 2.97 -2.12
C PHE A 16 -12.72 3.48 -1.75
N GLU A 17 -13.71 2.59 -1.67
CA GLU A 17 -15.08 2.94 -1.30
C GLU A 17 -15.13 3.69 0.05
N SER A 18 -14.38 3.22 1.06
CA SER A 18 -14.29 3.90 2.35
C SER A 18 -13.63 5.28 2.24
N ALA A 19 -12.57 5.43 1.44
CA ALA A 19 -11.93 6.72 1.20
C ALA A 19 -12.89 7.70 0.51
N GLU A 20 -13.64 7.23 -0.47
CA GLU A 20 -14.62 7.98 -1.25
C GLU A 20 -15.79 8.44 -0.39
N PHE A 21 -16.36 7.52 0.40
CA PHE A 21 -17.42 7.83 1.36
C PHE A 21 -16.97 8.90 2.35
N GLN A 22 -15.78 8.76 2.94
CA GLN A 22 -15.24 9.71 3.91
C GLN A 22 -14.88 11.07 3.29
N LEU A 23 -14.74 11.17 1.97
CA LEU A 23 -14.58 12.43 1.24
C LEU A 23 -15.91 13.01 0.73
N GLY A 24 -17.04 12.34 1.00
CA GLY A 24 -18.37 12.78 0.54
C GLY A 24 -18.62 12.53 -0.95
N CYS A 25 -17.87 11.62 -1.58
CA CYS A 25 -18.06 11.28 -2.98
C CYS A 25 -19.35 10.45 -3.18
N LYS A 26 -20.03 10.69 -4.31
CA LYS A 26 -21.06 9.76 -4.82
C LYS A 26 -20.39 8.73 -5.71
N VAL A 27 -20.56 7.46 -5.37
CA VAL A 27 -19.86 6.32 -5.98
C VAL A 27 -20.89 5.43 -6.67
N ALA A 28 -20.58 5.01 -7.90
CA ALA A 28 -21.23 3.87 -8.52
C ALA A 28 -20.27 2.69 -8.49
N ASP A 29 -20.74 1.58 -7.96
CA ASP A 29 -20.02 0.32 -7.96
C ASP A 29 -20.44 -0.49 -9.20
N PHE A 30 -19.46 -0.76 -10.07
CA PHE A 30 -19.69 -1.48 -11.31
C PHE A 30 -19.36 -2.95 -11.11
N SER A 31 -20.37 -3.79 -11.30
CA SER A 31 -20.17 -5.23 -11.39
C SER A 31 -20.04 -5.66 -12.84
N ALA A 32 -18.85 -6.15 -13.21
CA ALA A 32 -18.57 -6.62 -14.57
C ALA A 32 -19.53 -7.73 -15.02
N SER A 33 -19.91 -8.63 -14.09
CA SER A 33 -20.81 -9.77 -14.37
C SER A 33 -22.24 -9.36 -14.74
N SER A 34 -22.67 -8.15 -14.40
CA SER A 34 -24.01 -7.63 -14.69
C SER A 34 -23.99 -6.48 -15.72
N SER A 35 -22.90 -6.32 -16.46
CA SER A 35 -22.67 -5.18 -17.35
C SER A 35 -22.64 -5.55 -18.84
N SER A 36 -22.62 -4.54 -19.70
CA SER A 36 -22.45 -4.68 -21.16
C SER A 36 -21.11 -5.31 -21.58
N VAL A 37 -20.14 -5.42 -20.66
CA VAL A 37 -18.90 -6.18 -20.89
C VAL A 37 -19.20 -7.65 -21.21
N THR A 38 -20.26 -8.23 -20.62
CA THR A 38 -20.73 -9.58 -20.97
C THR A 38 -21.20 -9.71 -22.41
N LYS A 39 -21.53 -8.59 -23.05
CA LYS A 39 -21.94 -8.50 -24.46
C LYS A 39 -20.77 -8.13 -25.38
N GLY A 40 -19.54 -8.10 -24.87
CA GLY A 40 -18.32 -7.80 -25.63
C GLY A 40 -17.98 -6.31 -25.74
N GLU A 41 -18.55 -5.43 -24.90
CA GLU A 41 -18.13 -4.03 -24.85
C GLU A 41 -16.66 -3.90 -24.44
N SER A 42 -15.90 -3.07 -25.16
CA SER A 42 -14.48 -2.86 -24.89
C SER A 42 -14.28 -2.04 -23.60
N LEU A 43 -13.15 -2.24 -22.91
CA LEU A 43 -12.81 -1.42 -21.73
C LEU A 43 -12.81 0.09 -22.06
N TYR A 44 -12.36 0.44 -23.27
CA TYR A 44 -12.36 1.82 -23.73
C TYR A 44 -13.78 2.36 -23.83
N ASP A 45 -14.70 1.65 -24.49
CA ASP A 45 -16.09 2.10 -24.65
C ASP A 45 -16.82 2.17 -23.30
N THR A 46 -16.56 1.21 -22.39
CA THR A 46 -17.07 1.28 -21.02
C THR A 46 -16.56 2.55 -20.32
N ALA A 47 -15.25 2.83 -20.35
CA ALA A 47 -14.68 4.03 -19.74
C ALA A 47 -15.21 5.32 -20.38
N ARG A 48 -15.34 5.37 -21.71
CA ARG A 48 -15.95 6.49 -22.45
C ARG A 48 -17.41 6.70 -22.06
N THR A 49 -18.16 5.64 -21.83
CA THR A 49 -19.56 5.70 -21.39
C THR A 49 -19.68 6.37 -20.01
N PHE A 50 -18.87 5.95 -19.04
CA PHE A 50 -18.85 6.61 -17.72
C PHE A 50 -18.45 8.09 -17.82
N GLU A 51 -17.45 8.41 -18.64
CA GLU A 51 -17.07 9.79 -18.90
C GLU A 51 -18.22 10.61 -19.51
N ALA A 52 -18.88 10.10 -20.56
CA ALA A 52 -19.98 10.76 -21.25
C ALA A 52 -21.20 11.00 -20.35
N ILE A 53 -21.48 10.09 -19.41
CA ILE A 53 -22.57 10.22 -18.43
C ILE A 53 -22.22 11.22 -17.31
N GLY A 54 -20.97 11.70 -17.24
CA GLY A 54 -20.56 12.79 -16.36
C GLY A 54 -19.78 12.35 -15.11
N TYR A 55 -19.29 11.11 -15.06
CA TYR A 55 -18.35 10.70 -14.02
C TYR A 55 -17.04 11.48 -14.12
N LYS A 56 -16.38 11.70 -12.99
CA LYS A 56 -15.20 12.59 -12.89
C LYS A 56 -13.88 11.88 -12.63
N VAL A 57 -13.92 10.66 -12.11
CA VAL A 57 -12.76 9.82 -11.80
C VAL A 57 -13.21 8.36 -11.93
N LEU A 58 -12.35 7.53 -12.52
CA LEU A 58 -12.52 6.08 -12.58
C LEU A 58 -11.45 5.40 -11.73
N VAL A 59 -11.84 4.47 -10.86
CA VAL A 59 -10.92 3.54 -10.20
C VAL A 59 -11.04 2.21 -10.92
N ILE A 60 -9.96 1.72 -11.52
CA ILE A 60 -10.01 0.54 -12.39
C ILE A 60 -9.06 -0.54 -11.86
N ARG A 61 -9.58 -1.76 -11.76
CA ARG A 61 -8.77 -2.97 -11.60
C ARG A 61 -9.10 -3.93 -12.73
N HIS A 62 -8.11 -4.34 -13.51
CA HIS A 62 -8.30 -5.12 -14.73
C HIS A 62 -7.27 -6.25 -14.84
N PRO A 63 -7.63 -7.44 -15.38
CA PRO A 63 -6.70 -8.57 -15.53
C PRO A 63 -5.56 -8.33 -16.53
N ASP A 64 -5.77 -7.51 -17.54
CA ASP A 64 -4.72 -7.19 -18.52
C ASP A 64 -3.64 -6.27 -17.93
N ASP A 65 -2.37 -6.63 -18.17
CA ASP A 65 -1.22 -5.77 -17.89
C ASP A 65 -1.31 -4.49 -18.74
N ARG A 66 -0.95 -3.36 -18.13
CA ARG A 66 -0.89 -2.04 -18.80
C ARG A 66 -2.19 -1.66 -19.52
N TYR A 67 -3.35 -2.12 -19.05
CA TYR A 67 -4.66 -1.80 -19.64
C TYR A 67 -4.89 -0.28 -19.78
N TYR A 68 -4.23 0.53 -18.96
CA TYR A 68 -4.34 1.98 -18.99
C TYR A 68 -3.77 2.59 -20.28
N GLU A 69 -2.93 1.88 -21.04
CA GLU A 69 -2.37 2.37 -22.29
C GLU A 69 -3.41 2.51 -23.41
N ARG A 70 -4.45 1.66 -23.41
CA ARG A 70 -5.60 1.78 -24.32
C ARG A 70 -6.63 2.81 -23.86
N LEU A 71 -6.40 3.47 -22.71
CA LEU A 71 -7.30 4.48 -22.14
C LEU A 71 -6.72 5.89 -22.20
N ARG A 72 -5.69 6.13 -23.04
CA ARG A 72 -5.02 7.43 -23.17
C ARG A 72 -5.93 8.55 -23.67
N ASP A 73 -6.98 8.22 -24.42
CA ASP A 73 -7.95 9.18 -24.94
C ASP A 73 -9.11 9.49 -23.95
N ILE A 74 -9.13 8.85 -22.78
CA ILE A 74 -10.03 9.21 -21.68
C ILE A 74 -9.51 10.50 -21.03
N THR A 75 -10.37 11.51 -20.89
CA THR A 75 -10.00 12.85 -20.39
C THR A 75 -10.14 12.97 -18.86
N ILE A 76 -10.97 12.13 -18.24
CA ILE A 76 -11.08 12.06 -16.78
C ILE A 76 -9.96 11.20 -16.16
N PRO A 77 -9.49 11.52 -14.94
CA PRO A 77 -8.48 10.73 -14.24
C PRO A 77 -8.86 9.26 -14.08
N ILE A 78 -7.88 8.39 -14.35
CA ILE A 78 -7.95 6.95 -14.09
C ILE A 78 -6.98 6.61 -12.97
N LEU A 79 -7.50 5.95 -11.93
CA LEU A 79 -6.74 5.46 -10.80
C LEU A 79 -6.55 3.96 -10.92
N ASN A 80 -5.31 3.52 -11.13
CA ASN A 80 -4.98 2.11 -11.24
C ASN A 80 -5.04 1.43 -9.86
N ALA A 81 -6.05 0.58 -9.66
CA ALA A 81 -6.22 -0.29 -8.50
C ALA A 81 -5.59 -1.70 -8.69
N GLY A 82 -4.91 -1.91 -9.83
CA GLY A 82 -4.14 -3.10 -10.20
C GLY A 82 -4.36 -3.45 -11.67
N ASP A 83 -3.27 -3.62 -12.45
CA ASP A 83 -3.28 -4.18 -13.80
C ASP A 83 -2.56 -5.53 -13.79
N GLY A 84 -3.29 -6.60 -14.10
CA GLY A 84 -2.77 -7.97 -14.18
C GLY A 84 -1.69 -8.32 -13.16
N ALA A 85 -0.50 -8.66 -13.66
CA ALA A 85 0.74 -8.86 -12.92
C ALA A 85 1.68 -7.62 -12.96
N GLY A 86 1.27 -6.53 -13.61
CA GLY A 86 1.97 -5.25 -13.75
C GLY A 86 2.05 -4.43 -12.45
N ASP A 87 1.36 -3.29 -12.37
CA ASP A 87 1.51 -2.31 -11.30
C ASP A 87 0.41 -2.38 -10.22
N HIS A 88 0.73 -1.89 -9.02
CA HIS A 88 -0.27 -1.57 -7.98
C HIS A 88 0.16 -0.31 -7.20
N PRO A 89 -0.02 0.89 -7.77
CA PRO A 89 0.61 2.11 -7.25
C PRO A 89 0.10 2.51 -5.86
N THR A 90 -1.18 2.32 -5.57
CA THR A 90 -1.72 2.67 -4.24
C THR A 90 -1.23 1.71 -3.14
N GLN A 91 -0.90 0.47 -3.49
CA GLN A 91 -0.24 -0.45 -2.55
C GLN A 91 1.21 -0.01 -2.26
N CYS A 92 1.96 0.37 -3.30
CA CYS A 92 3.31 0.90 -3.10
C CYS A 92 3.29 2.17 -2.23
N LEU A 93 2.42 3.14 -2.53
CA LEU A 93 2.32 4.38 -1.77
C LEU A 93 1.94 4.16 -0.29
N LEU A 94 1.06 3.20 0.02
CA LEU A 94 0.69 2.92 1.41
C LEU A 94 1.79 2.15 2.17
N ASP A 95 2.59 1.36 1.46
CA ASP A 95 3.78 0.72 2.04
C ASP A 95 4.81 1.79 2.40
N LEU A 96 5.12 2.67 1.45
CA LEU A 96 6.04 3.80 1.66
C LEU A 96 5.57 4.71 2.79
N TYR A 97 4.29 5.09 2.82
CA TYR A 97 3.77 5.94 3.89
C TYR A 97 3.87 5.26 5.26
N THR A 98 3.68 3.94 5.33
CA THR A 98 3.83 3.19 6.59
C THR A 98 5.28 3.18 7.06
N MET A 99 6.25 2.99 6.15
CA MET A 99 7.67 3.09 6.50
C MET A 99 8.06 4.52 6.89
N TRP A 100 7.58 5.53 6.17
CA TRP A 100 7.86 6.93 6.49
C TRP A 100 7.26 7.34 7.84
N GLU A 101 6.06 6.88 8.17
CA GLU A 101 5.44 7.13 9.46
C GLU A 101 6.24 6.53 10.63
N GLU A 102 6.92 5.40 10.41
CA GLU A 102 7.75 4.74 11.43
C GLU A 102 9.14 5.39 11.55
N PHE A 103 9.81 5.68 10.43
CA PHE A 103 11.23 6.04 10.41
C PHE A 103 11.51 7.50 10.02
N GLY A 104 10.54 8.22 9.46
CA GLY A 104 10.67 9.63 9.03
C GLY A 104 11.54 9.87 7.79
N SER A 105 12.33 8.88 7.35
CA SER A 105 13.20 8.94 6.17
C SER A 105 13.34 7.56 5.53
N PHE A 106 13.69 7.54 4.25
CA PHE A 106 14.03 6.33 3.50
C PHE A 106 15.54 6.18 3.26
N GLU A 107 16.31 7.26 3.39
CA GLU A 107 17.74 7.26 3.13
C GLU A 107 18.46 6.28 4.07
N GLY A 108 19.12 5.28 3.49
CA GLY A 108 19.82 4.22 4.23
C GLY A 108 18.91 3.20 4.92
N LEU A 109 17.58 3.30 4.77
CA LEU A 109 16.62 2.35 5.36
C LEU A 109 16.83 0.96 4.78
N LYS A 110 16.97 -0.06 5.64
CA LYS A 110 17.25 -1.44 5.21
C LYS A 110 15.95 -2.23 5.13
N VAL A 111 15.55 -2.60 3.93
CA VAL A 111 14.29 -3.31 3.67
C VAL A 111 14.60 -4.69 3.10
N VAL A 112 14.12 -5.76 3.75
CA VAL A 112 14.08 -7.09 3.14
C VAL A 112 12.66 -7.39 2.66
N ILE A 113 12.53 -7.85 1.42
CA ILE A 113 11.28 -8.36 0.85
C ILE A 113 11.43 -9.87 0.64
N CYS A 114 10.59 -10.68 1.28
CA CYS A 114 10.69 -12.14 1.26
C CYS A 114 9.46 -12.81 0.64
N GLY A 115 9.67 -13.72 -0.33
CA GLY A 115 8.64 -14.58 -0.90
C GLY A 115 8.80 -14.82 -2.40
N ASP A 116 7.69 -14.85 -3.16
CA ASP A 116 7.71 -15.00 -4.62
C ASP A 116 8.04 -13.67 -5.31
N ILE A 117 9.33 -13.36 -5.43
CA ILE A 117 9.81 -12.08 -5.99
C ILE A 117 9.58 -12.01 -7.50
N LYS A 118 9.74 -13.13 -8.20
CA LYS A 118 9.63 -13.25 -9.66
C LYS A 118 8.26 -12.79 -10.15
N HIS A 119 7.19 -13.11 -9.42
CA HIS A 119 5.81 -12.82 -9.85
C HIS A 119 5.12 -11.72 -9.02
N SER A 120 5.83 -11.05 -8.11
CA SER A 120 5.24 -10.04 -7.23
C SER A 120 5.38 -8.62 -7.76
N ARG A 121 4.26 -8.04 -8.20
CA ARG A 121 4.15 -6.60 -8.49
C ARG A 121 4.49 -5.71 -7.30
N VAL A 122 4.12 -6.13 -6.10
CA VAL A 122 4.41 -5.37 -4.87
C VAL A 122 5.92 -5.28 -4.66
N ALA A 123 6.63 -6.38 -4.87
CA ALA A 123 8.09 -6.39 -4.77
C ALA A 123 8.74 -5.50 -5.85
N ALA A 124 8.21 -5.54 -7.09
CA ALA A 124 8.73 -4.75 -8.19
C ALA A 124 8.55 -3.24 -7.96
N SER A 125 7.33 -2.79 -7.70
CA SER A 125 7.03 -1.36 -7.47
C SER A 125 7.73 -0.84 -6.21
N ASN A 126 7.79 -1.62 -5.13
CA ASN A 126 8.50 -1.20 -3.92
C ASN A 126 10.01 -1.11 -4.16
N LYS A 127 10.62 -2.02 -4.92
CA LYS A 127 12.05 -1.93 -5.26
C LYS A 127 12.39 -0.62 -5.95
N GLU A 128 11.65 -0.32 -7.03
CA GLU A 128 11.89 0.88 -7.82
C GLU A 128 11.73 2.14 -6.98
N ALA A 129 10.65 2.23 -6.21
CA ALA A 129 10.38 3.40 -5.39
C ALA A 129 11.40 3.57 -4.25
N LEU A 130 11.73 2.49 -3.54
CA LEU A 130 12.67 2.52 -2.42
C LEU A 130 14.10 2.84 -2.87
N ASP A 131 14.56 2.31 -4.00
CA ASP A 131 15.86 2.66 -4.57
C ASP A 131 15.95 4.17 -4.86
N ARG A 132 14.90 4.72 -5.48
CA ARG A 132 14.82 6.15 -5.81
C ARG A 132 14.76 7.03 -4.55
N LEU A 133 14.33 6.47 -3.43
CA LEU A 133 14.22 7.14 -2.14
C LEU A 133 15.45 6.90 -1.24
N GLY A 134 16.48 6.19 -1.72
CA GLY A 134 17.76 6.00 -1.01
C GLY A 134 17.79 4.82 -0.04
N ALA A 135 16.82 3.91 -0.07
CA ALA A 135 16.80 2.73 0.79
C ALA A 135 17.69 1.60 0.21
N ASP A 136 18.26 0.75 1.08
CA ASP A 136 18.93 -0.50 0.68
C ASP A 136 17.89 -1.64 0.72
N VAL A 137 17.52 -2.14 -0.45
CA VAL A 137 16.51 -3.20 -0.59
C VAL A 137 17.18 -4.53 -0.91
N ARG A 138 16.88 -5.56 -0.12
CA ARG A 138 17.33 -6.95 -0.34
C ARG A 138 16.14 -7.88 -0.50
N PHE A 139 16.39 -9.00 -1.16
CA PHE A 139 15.37 -10.01 -1.43
C PHE A 139 15.73 -11.35 -0.82
N ALA A 140 14.73 -12.05 -0.33
CA ALA A 140 14.85 -13.39 0.23
C ALA A 140 13.72 -14.29 -0.27
N GLY A 141 13.93 -15.61 -0.18
CA GLY A 141 12.95 -16.62 -0.58
C GLY A 141 13.54 -17.74 -1.43
N PRO A 142 12.68 -18.65 -1.93
CA PRO A 142 13.09 -19.79 -2.75
C PRO A 142 13.89 -19.37 -3.98
N ALA A 143 14.94 -20.13 -4.30
CA ALA A 143 15.85 -19.81 -5.41
C ALA A 143 15.12 -19.68 -6.76
N GLN A 144 14.11 -20.51 -7.02
CA GLN A 144 13.33 -20.47 -8.26
C GLN A 144 12.45 -19.22 -8.42
N TRP A 145 12.22 -18.46 -7.35
CA TRP A 145 11.41 -17.24 -7.36
C TRP A 145 12.25 -15.97 -7.28
N ARG A 146 13.57 -16.09 -7.41
CA ARG A 146 14.45 -14.92 -7.54
C ARG A 146 14.19 -14.25 -8.88
N ARG A 147 14.35 -12.92 -8.89
CA ARG A 147 14.33 -12.10 -10.10
C ARG A 147 15.76 -11.69 -10.44
N GLU A 148 16.12 -11.76 -11.72
CA GLU A 148 17.45 -11.35 -12.17
C GLU A 148 17.70 -9.87 -11.89
N GLY A 149 18.93 -9.52 -11.51
CA GLY A 149 19.32 -8.14 -11.13
C GLY A 149 18.87 -7.69 -9.75
N TYR A 150 18.11 -8.50 -9.00
CA TYR A 150 17.66 -8.14 -7.66
C TYR A 150 18.66 -8.65 -6.62
N PRO A 151 19.18 -7.80 -5.71
CA PRO A 151 20.19 -8.21 -4.73
C PRO A 151 19.58 -9.15 -3.67
N VAL A 152 20.06 -10.39 -3.65
CA VAL A 152 19.55 -11.43 -2.74
C VAL A 152 20.38 -11.48 -1.46
N MET A 153 19.73 -11.76 -0.33
CA MET A 153 20.34 -12.04 0.96
C MET A 153 19.71 -13.31 1.54
N ASP A 154 20.48 -14.09 2.29
CA ASP A 154 19.92 -15.19 3.08
C ASP A 154 18.91 -14.64 4.10
N PHE A 155 17.78 -15.33 4.29
CA PHE A 155 16.70 -14.75 5.09
C PHE A 155 17.06 -14.69 6.58
N ASP A 156 17.82 -15.67 7.08
CA ASP A 156 18.24 -15.70 8.48
C ASP A 156 19.24 -14.58 8.79
N GLN A 157 20.04 -14.16 7.82
CA GLN A 157 20.88 -12.95 7.92
C GLN A 157 20.07 -11.67 7.75
N ALA A 158 19.10 -11.68 6.84
CA ALA A 158 18.34 -10.48 6.50
C ALA A 158 17.47 -9.98 7.65
N VAL A 159 16.93 -10.87 8.49
CA VAL A 159 16.12 -10.46 9.65
C VAL A 159 16.92 -9.70 10.71
N GLU A 160 18.21 -10.00 10.87
CA GLU A 160 19.11 -9.27 11.77
C GLU A 160 19.58 -7.93 11.16
N TRP A 161 19.64 -7.87 9.83
CA TRP A 161 20.14 -6.72 9.09
C TRP A 161 19.05 -5.67 8.79
N ALA A 162 17.79 -6.07 8.60
CA ALA A 162 16.73 -5.20 8.13
C ALA A 162 16.10 -4.34 9.24
N ASP A 163 15.66 -3.14 8.86
CA ASP A 163 14.75 -2.29 9.65
C ASP A 163 13.28 -2.59 9.30
N VAL A 164 13.03 -3.09 8.09
CA VAL A 164 11.71 -3.54 7.63
C VAL A 164 11.79 -4.94 7.05
N VAL A 165 11.01 -5.86 7.62
CA VAL A 165 10.80 -7.21 7.09
C VAL A 165 9.44 -7.28 6.40
N MET A 166 9.43 -7.22 5.08
CA MET A 166 8.21 -7.28 4.27
C MET A 166 8.00 -8.70 3.72
N MET A 167 6.96 -9.36 4.19
CA MET A 167 6.56 -10.68 3.71
C MET A 167 5.59 -10.57 2.53
N LEU A 168 5.69 -11.49 1.57
CA LEU A 168 4.77 -11.62 0.46
C LEU A 168 3.92 -12.87 0.60
N ARG A 169 2.67 -12.77 0.12
CA ARG A 169 1.76 -13.92 0.08
C ARG A 169 2.31 -14.99 -0.86
N ILE A 170 2.28 -16.25 -0.40
CA ILE A 170 2.55 -17.39 -1.28
C ILE A 170 1.26 -17.82 -1.99
N GLN A 171 1.26 -17.76 -3.32
CA GLN A 171 0.10 -18.11 -4.14
C GLN A 171 0.16 -19.56 -4.60
N LYS A 172 -0.17 -20.49 -3.70
CA LYS A 172 -0.21 -21.93 -3.98
C LYS A 172 -1.15 -22.27 -5.13
N GLU A 173 -2.20 -21.48 -5.31
CA GLU A 173 -3.16 -21.59 -6.41
C GLU A 173 -2.53 -21.45 -7.81
N ARG A 174 -1.32 -20.89 -7.92
CA ARG A 174 -0.57 -20.75 -9.18
C ARG A 174 0.41 -21.89 -9.44
N GLY A 175 0.25 -23.02 -8.73
CA GLY A 175 1.14 -24.19 -8.83
C GLY A 175 2.48 -24.02 -8.10
N ALA A 176 2.69 -22.88 -7.45
CA ALA A 176 3.92 -22.50 -6.79
C ALA A 176 4.13 -23.36 -5.52
N MET A 177 5.07 -24.32 -5.57
CA MET A 177 5.36 -25.25 -4.46
C MET A 177 4.09 -25.89 -3.87
N ALA A 178 3.14 -26.23 -4.74
CA ALA A 178 1.80 -26.69 -4.35
C ALA A 178 1.86 -27.91 -3.40
N ASP A 179 2.83 -28.79 -3.63
CA ASP A 179 3.03 -30.02 -2.86
C ASP A 179 3.77 -29.81 -1.53
N MET A 180 4.36 -28.62 -1.30
CA MET A 180 5.08 -28.34 -0.05
C MET A 180 4.10 -28.05 1.09
N PRO A 181 4.20 -28.75 2.23
CA PRO A 181 3.42 -28.45 3.43
C PRO A 181 3.63 -27.00 3.90
N ASN A 182 2.54 -26.36 4.37
CA ASN A 182 2.56 -24.97 4.86
C ASN A 182 3.68 -24.72 5.89
N ARG A 183 3.76 -25.61 6.89
CA ARG A 183 4.74 -25.53 7.97
C ARG A 183 6.18 -25.72 7.49
N GLU A 184 6.38 -26.55 6.48
CA GLU A 184 7.71 -26.73 5.87
C GLU A 184 8.16 -25.45 5.16
N TYR A 185 7.26 -24.79 4.43
CA TYR A 185 7.55 -23.49 3.84
C TYR A 185 7.89 -22.45 4.90
N LEU A 186 7.09 -22.38 5.98
CA LEU A 186 7.34 -21.47 7.09
C LEU A 186 8.72 -21.67 7.71
N THR A 187 9.08 -22.91 8.03
CA THR A 187 10.39 -23.23 8.60
C THR A 187 11.52 -22.86 7.63
N ARG A 188 11.40 -23.17 6.34
CA ARG A 188 12.49 -22.93 5.37
C ARG A 188 12.64 -21.46 4.97
N TYR A 189 11.53 -20.78 4.66
CA TYR A 189 11.55 -19.47 4.01
C TYR A 189 10.72 -18.40 4.72
N GLY A 190 9.77 -18.79 5.57
CA GLY A 190 8.85 -17.87 6.23
C GLY A 190 9.43 -17.23 7.49
N LEU A 191 8.74 -16.19 7.98
CA LEU A 191 9.11 -15.49 9.21
C LEU A 191 8.57 -16.26 10.41
N THR A 192 9.44 -17.06 11.03
CA THR A 192 9.17 -17.81 12.27
C THR A 192 9.31 -16.91 13.50
N MET A 193 8.80 -17.34 14.65
CA MET A 193 9.06 -16.64 15.93
C MET A 193 10.55 -16.53 16.25
N GLU A 194 11.33 -17.56 15.91
CA GLU A 194 12.79 -17.57 16.12
C GLU A 194 13.48 -16.49 15.27
N ARG A 195 13.15 -16.41 13.97
CA ARG A 195 13.63 -15.34 13.09
C ARG A 195 13.20 -13.97 13.58
N ALA A 196 11.94 -13.83 13.99
CA ALA A 196 11.42 -12.56 14.50
C ALA A 196 12.10 -12.12 15.81
N SER A 197 12.52 -13.06 16.68
CA SER A 197 13.26 -12.73 17.90
C SER A 197 14.67 -12.17 17.66
N ARG A 198 15.21 -12.34 16.45
CA ARG A 198 16.52 -11.81 16.03
C ARG A 198 16.41 -10.49 15.26
N MET A 199 15.20 -9.99 15.03
CA MET A 199 15.01 -8.67 14.42
C MET A 199 15.60 -7.57 15.29
N LYS A 200 16.07 -6.49 14.65
CA LYS A 200 16.58 -5.32 15.37
C LYS A 200 15.52 -4.74 16.30
N PRO A 201 15.92 -4.14 17.43
CA PRO A 201 15.05 -3.25 18.18
C PRO A 201 14.50 -2.14 17.28
N GLY A 202 13.18 -1.99 17.24
CA GLY A 202 12.50 -0.99 16.40
C GLY A 202 12.24 -1.41 14.95
N ALA A 203 12.70 -2.59 14.51
CA ALA A 203 12.32 -3.10 13.19
C ALA A 203 10.84 -3.49 13.13
N ILE A 204 10.22 -3.33 11.96
CA ILE A 204 8.80 -3.62 11.74
C ILE A 204 8.57 -4.76 10.76
N ILE A 205 7.43 -5.44 10.92
CA ILE A 205 6.92 -6.47 10.00
C ILE A 205 5.81 -5.87 9.13
N MET A 206 5.92 -6.04 7.81
CA MET A 206 4.93 -5.59 6.84
C MET A 206 4.47 -6.75 5.93
N HIS A 207 3.24 -6.65 5.42
CA HIS A 207 2.70 -7.61 4.45
C HIS A 207 1.49 -6.99 3.72
N PRO A 208 1.42 -7.04 2.37
CA PRO A 208 0.33 -6.41 1.60
C PRO A 208 -1.06 -7.08 1.73
N ALA A 209 -1.15 -8.18 2.50
CA ALA A 209 -2.31 -9.07 2.62
C ALA A 209 -2.86 -9.63 1.26
N PRO A 210 -3.70 -10.69 1.26
CA PRO A 210 -4.09 -11.48 2.42
C PRO A 210 -2.90 -12.26 2.96
N VAL A 211 -2.89 -12.50 4.26
CA VAL A 211 -1.85 -13.29 4.91
C VAL A 211 -2.29 -14.75 4.87
N ASN A 212 -1.45 -15.64 4.38
CA ASN A 212 -1.57 -17.07 4.67
C ASN A 212 -0.85 -17.36 5.99
N ARG A 213 -1.63 -17.38 7.05
CA ARG A 213 -1.15 -17.71 8.39
C ARG A 213 -0.47 -19.09 8.40
N ASP A 214 0.68 -19.16 9.05
CA ASP A 214 1.53 -20.35 9.17
C ASP A 214 2.10 -20.88 7.84
N VAL A 215 2.25 -19.99 6.84
CA VAL A 215 2.97 -20.24 5.59
C VAL A 215 4.13 -19.26 5.45
N GLU A 216 3.92 -18.04 4.96
CA GLU A 216 4.97 -17.02 4.89
C GLU A 216 5.30 -16.40 6.26
N ILE A 217 4.39 -16.47 7.23
CA ILE A 217 4.56 -15.85 8.54
C ILE A 217 3.86 -16.67 9.62
N ASP A 218 4.51 -16.82 10.79
CA ASP A 218 3.90 -17.44 11.97
C ASP A 218 2.65 -16.65 12.39
N SER A 219 1.55 -17.34 12.66
CA SER A 219 0.27 -16.74 13.04
C SER A 219 0.38 -15.70 14.15
N ARG A 220 1.27 -15.90 15.12
CA ARG A 220 1.42 -14.99 16.28
C ARG A 220 2.05 -13.65 15.91
N LEU A 221 2.76 -13.58 14.79
CA LEU A 221 3.45 -12.37 14.35
C LEU A 221 2.56 -11.41 13.58
N VAL A 222 1.40 -11.86 13.08
CA VAL A 222 0.50 -11.01 12.27
C VAL A 222 0.03 -9.78 13.04
N GLU A 223 -0.17 -9.91 14.35
CA GLU A 223 -0.66 -8.87 15.26
C GLU A 223 0.33 -8.58 16.40
N ALA A 224 1.58 -9.04 16.25
CA ALA A 224 2.62 -8.74 17.23
C ALA A 224 2.90 -7.22 17.30
N PRO A 225 3.47 -6.71 18.40
CA PRO A 225 3.75 -5.28 18.57
C PRO A 225 4.60 -4.66 17.43
N GLN A 226 5.53 -5.41 16.85
CA GLN A 226 6.31 -4.95 15.69
C GLN A 226 5.57 -5.06 14.34
N SER A 227 4.38 -5.64 14.29
CA SER A 227 3.60 -5.75 13.05
C SER A 227 2.96 -4.42 12.67
N ARG A 228 3.01 -4.10 11.39
CA ARG A 228 2.30 -2.98 10.76
C ARG A 228 1.32 -3.44 9.69
N ILE A 229 1.01 -4.74 9.61
CA ILE A 229 0.11 -5.31 8.58
C ILE A 229 -1.28 -4.64 8.60
N PHE A 230 -1.88 -4.47 9.78
CA PHE A 230 -3.16 -3.76 9.89
C PHE A 230 -3.01 -2.24 9.75
N ARG A 231 -1.86 -1.68 10.18
CA ARG A 231 -1.55 -0.26 9.97
C ARG A 231 -1.49 0.08 8.48
N GLN A 232 -0.92 -0.80 7.64
CA GLN A 232 -0.95 -0.67 6.17
C GLN A 232 -2.38 -0.60 5.63
N MET A 233 -3.34 -1.35 6.19
CA MET A 233 -4.73 -1.28 5.75
C MET A 233 -5.36 0.08 6.06
N THR A 234 -5.15 0.60 7.28
CA THR A 234 -5.61 1.94 7.67
C THR A 234 -4.95 3.02 6.81
N ASN A 235 -3.63 2.95 6.63
CA ASN A 235 -2.86 3.85 5.80
C ASN A 235 -3.28 3.79 4.33
N GLY A 236 -3.75 2.64 3.85
CA GLY A 236 -4.33 2.47 2.54
C GLY A 236 -5.55 3.36 2.29
N VAL A 237 -6.40 3.58 3.29
CA VAL A 237 -7.53 4.52 3.16
C VAL A 237 -7.02 5.96 3.07
N LEU A 238 -6.02 6.34 3.89
CA LEU A 238 -5.45 7.68 3.89
C LEU A 238 -4.78 8.01 2.55
N ILE A 239 -3.98 7.09 2.02
CA ILE A 239 -3.31 7.24 0.73
C ILE A 239 -4.33 7.33 -0.39
N ARG A 240 -5.36 6.49 -0.40
CA ARG A 240 -6.42 6.57 -1.42
C ARG A 240 -7.17 7.89 -1.36
N LYS A 241 -7.43 8.44 -0.17
CA LYS A 241 -7.97 9.81 -0.05
C LYS A 241 -7.04 10.85 -0.67
N ALA A 242 -5.74 10.77 -0.41
CA ALA A 242 -4.76 11.70 -0.98
C ALA A 242 -4.71 11.61 -2.51
N VAL A 243 -4.71 10.39 -3.06
CA VAL A 243 -4.74 10.12 -4.50
C VAL A 243 -6.04 10.64 -5.13
N LEU A 244 -7.18 10.43 -4.47
CA LEU A 244 -8.48 10.95 -4.93
C LEU A 244 -8.50 12.48 -4.94
N LYS A 245 -8.05 13.12 -3.86
CA LYS A 245 -7.90 14.58 -3.80
C LYS A 245 -7.05 15.09 -4.96
N ARG A 246 -5.90 14.47 -5.21
CA ARG A 246 -5.05 14.80 -6.35
C ARG A 246 -5.79 14.63 -7.69
N ALA A 247 -6.55 13.55 -7.86
CA ALA A 247 -7.35 13.32 -9.07
C ALA A 247 -8.42 14.40 -9.28
N PHE A 248 -9.03 14.91 -8.21
CA PHE A 248 -9.96 16.05 -8.27
C PHE A 248 -9.27 17.42 -8.37
N GLY A 249 -7.94 17.46 -8.54
CA GLY A 249 -7.19 18.71 -8.70
C GLY A 249 -6.92 19.47 -7.40
N TYR A 250 -7.07 18.84 -6.24
CA TYR A 250 -6.68 19.48 -4.98
C TYR A 250 -5.15 19.58 -4.91
N PRO A 251 -4.61 20.77 -4.56
CA PRO A 251 -3.16 20.93 -4.40
C PRO A 251 -2.66 20.09 -3.20
N PRO A 252 -1.47 19.49 -3.30
CA PRO A 252 -0.91 18.62 -2.24
C PRO A 252 -0.61 19.39 -0.95
N PHE A 253 -0.34 20.69 -1.06
CA PHE A 253 -0.11 21.60 0.05
C PHE A 253 -0.81 22.91 -0.30
N ARG A 254 -1.62 23.45 0.61
CA ARG A 254 -1.78 24.90 0.64
C ARG A 254 -0.49 25.41 1.26
N GLU A 255 0.30 26.18 0.53
CA GLU A 255 1.26 27.04 1.22
C GLU A 255 0.44 27.86 2.22
N GLU A 256 0.76 27.74 3.51
CA GLU A 256 0.30 28.72 4.47
C GLU A 256 1.08 30.02 4.22
N THR A 257 0.77 30.71 3.12
CA THR A 257 1.09 32.12 2.98
C THR A 257 0.10 32.88 3.86
N GLY A 258 0.43 33.05 5.15
CA GLY A 258 -0.40 33.87 6.04
C GLY A 258 -0.24 33.59 7.53
N ASP A 259 0.73 34.27 8.13
CA ASP A 259 0.67 34.78 9.51
C ASP A 259 0.42 33.78 10.66
N ARG A 260 1.37 32.87 10.89
CA ARG A 260 1.57 32.28 12.24
C ARG A 260 2.46 33.17 13.15
N GLY A 261 2.56 34.47 12.85
CA GLY A 261 3.43 35.42 13.54
C GLY A 261 2.75 36.18 14.69
N GLN A 262 1.42 36.32 14.69
CA GLN A 262 0.73 37.18 15.68
C GLN A 262 -0.17 36.46 16.69
N SER A 263 -0.47 35.17 16.52
CA SER A 263 -1.40 34.47 17.43
C SER A 263 -0.73 33.90 18.71
N ARG A 264 0.60 33.75 18.75
CA ARG A 264 1.31 33.19 19.93
C ARG A 264 1.69 34.19 21.01
N THR A 265 1.59 35.50 20.74
CA THR A 265 1.85 36.55 21.75
C THR A 265 0.59 36.95 22.52
N ALA A 266 -0.60 36.86 21.93
CA ALA A 266 -1.86 37.13 22.61
C ALA A 266 -2.22 36.05 23.66
N ASP A 267 -1.89 34.78 23.38
CA ASP A 267 -2.26 33.67 24.25
C ASP A 267 -1.31 33.48 25.46
N LYS A 268 -0.14 34.15 25.43
CA LYS A 268 0.79 34.22 26.57
C LYS A 268 0.43 35.34 27.56
N GLN A 269 0.00 36.50 27.06
CA GLN A 269 -0.41 37.62 27.93
C GLN A 269 -1.71 37.33 28.69
N ASN A 270 -2.62 36.51 28.16
CA ASN A 270 -3.87 36.18 28.84
C ASN A 270 -3.70 35.09 29.93
N ARG A 271 -2.66 34.25 29.84
CA ARG A 271 -2.36 33.22 30.87
C ARG A 271 -1.66 33.78 32.10
N ASP A 272 -0.85 34.83 31.94
CA ASP A 272 -0.16 35.47 33.06
C ASP A 272 -1.09 36.42 33.84
N HIS A 273 -2.14 36.96 33.22
CA HIS A 273 -3.13 37.80 33.92
C HIS A 273 -4.10 36.99 34.81
N ILE A 274 -4.36 35.71 34.49
CA ILE A 274 -5.27 34.85 35.24
C ILE A 274 -4.56 34.16 36.44
N LYS A 275 -3.25 33.98 36.38
CA LYS A 275 -2.46 33.41 37.50
C LYS A 275 -2.05 34.42 38.57
N GLY A 276 -2.13 35.73 38.30
CA GLY A 276 -1.75 36.79 39.26
C GLY A 276 -2.86 37.26 40.22
N LYS A 277 -4.09 36.75 40.14
CA LYS A 277 -5.24 37.20 40.97
C LYS A 277 -5.82 36.14 41.94
N LYS A 278 -5.13 35.01 42.16
CA LYS A 278 -5.55 33.98 43.13
C LYS A 278 -4.51 33.76 44.23
N GLY A 279 -4.06 34.85 44.85
CA GLY A 279 -3.09 34.78 45.94
C GLY A 279 -3.00 36.08 46.72
N THR A 280 -4.10 36.48 47.37
CA THR A 280 -4.13 37.38 48.55
C THR A 280 -5.57 37.40 49.08
N GLU A 281 -5.65 37.34 50.41
CA GLU A 281 -6.81 37.16 51.30
C GLU A 281 -7.30 35.72 51.51
#